data_AF-A0AA90TLH4-F1
#
_entry.id   AF-A0AA90TLH4-F1
#
_cell.length_a   1.000
_cell.length_b   1.000
_cell.length_c   1.000
_cell.angle_alpha   90.00
_cell.angle_beta   90.00
_cell.angle_gamma   90.00
#
_symmetry.space_group_name_H-M   'P 1'
#
loop_
_entity.id
_entity.type
_entity.pdbx_description
1 polymer ?
#
loop_
_entity_poly.entity_id
_entity_poly.type
_entity_poly.pdbx_seq_one_letter_code
_entity_poly.pdbx_strand_id
1 'polypeptide(L)'
;MFHFTDGGLRNVWLKNGYVEKETPYGKTVSYHDLDGLIRTICLALAHKPGKLTGAEFRYLRSALLLSQKSLGKLLGCTEQSIAKWEKQGRIPKAEDFLIRLIYLQQHTVNDKAATAVDTLNAIDRVSNIRIIVSETDHNWTWELAAEGNEQLLEPA
;
A
#
# COMPACT_ATOMS: atom_id res chain seq x y z
N MET A 1 1.38 0.13 18.58
CA MET A 1 1.06 0.38 17.14
C MET A 1 -0.32 -0.16 16.82
N PHE A 2 -1.07 0.50 15.94
CA PHE A 2 -2.40 0.05 15.48
C PHE A 2 -2.28 -0.72 14.17
N HIS A 3 -2.98 -1.85 14.05
CA HIS A 3 -3.00 -2.63 12.81
C HIS A 3 -4.02 -2.05 11.83
N PHE A 4 -3.54 -1.51 10.71
CA PHE A 4 -4.40 -0.91 9.70
C PHE A 4 -4.92 -2.00 8.76
N THR A 5 -6.19 -2.35 8.91
CA THR A 5 -6.83 -3.46 8.18
C THR A 5 -7.75 -3.02 7.04
N ASP A 6 -7.82 -1.71 6.76
CA ASP A 6 -8.69 -1.20 5.70
C ASP A 6 -8.30 -1.78 4.33
N GLY A 7 -9.29 -1.99 3.46
CA GLY A 7 -9.10 -2.61 2.15
C GLY A 7 -8.57 -4.06 2.18
N GLY A 8 -8.49 -4.69 3.35
CA GLY A 8 -7.94 -6.04 3.54
C GLY A 8 -6.41 -6.08 3.59
N LEU A 9 -5.76 -4.94 3.81
CA LEU A 9 -4.31 -4.89 4.03
C LEU A 9 -3.96 -5.64 5.33
N ARG A 10 -2.91 -6.45 5.27
CA ARG A 10 -2.48 -7.28 6.41
C ARG A 10 -1.10 -6.89 6.93
N ASN A 11 -0.36 -6.13 6.13
CA ASN A 11 1.03 -5.79 6.35
C ASN A 11 1.24 -4.29 6.64
N VAL A 12 0.23 -3.56 7.13
CA VAL A 12 0.34 -2.12 7.44
C VAL A 12 0.04 -1.87 8.91
N TRP A 13 0.94 -1.15 9.59
CA TRP A 13 0.79 -0.76 10.99
C TRP A 13 1.06 0.73 11.17
N LEU A 14 0.21 1.40 11.94
CA LEU A 14 0.37 2.81 12.29
C LEU A 14 1.07 2.93 13.65
N LYS A 15 2.16 3.68 13.69
CA LYS A 15 2.87 4.00 14.94
C LYS A 15 2.11 5.04 15.76
N ASN A 16 1.50 6.02 15.10
CA ASN A 16 0.77 7.16 15.67
C ASN A 16 -0.20 7.73 14.60
N GLY A 17 -0.74 8.94 14.83
CA GLY A 17 -1.64 9.63 13.90
C GLY A 17 -3.07 9.08 13.84
N TYR A 18 -3.45 8.33 14.87
CA TYR A 18 -4.79 7.79 15.06
C TYR A 18 -5.28 7.99 16.50
N VAL A 19 -6.60 8.09 16.67
CA VAL A 19 -7.26 8.21 17.97
C VAL A 19 -8.33 7.13 18.07
N GLU A 20 -8.16 6.21 19.01
CA GLU A 20 -9.18 5.23 19.37
C GLU A 20 -10.27 5.88 20.21
N LYS A 21 -11.53 5.65 19.86
CA LYS A 21 -12.68 6.17 20.59
C LYS A 21 -13.67 5.04 20.84
N GLU A 22 -14.22 5.00 22.04
CA GLU A 22 -15.37 4.14 22.34
C GLU A 22 -16.66 4.86 21.95
N THR A 23 -17.50 4.17 21.19
CA THR A 23 -18.84 4.63 20.83
C THR A 23 -19.87 3.60 21.28
N PRO A 24 -21.15 3.97 21.40
CA PRO A 24 -22.22 3.00 21.71
C PRO A 24 -22.30 1.82 20.71
N TYR A 25 -21.71 1.96 19.51
CA TYR A 25 -21.69 0.95 18.46
C TYR A 25 -20.38 0.14 18.42
N GLY A 26 -19.49 0.36 19.39
CA GLY A 26 -18.19 -0.31 19.50
C GLY A 26 -16.99 0.65 19.38
N LYS A 27 -15.79 0.06 19.35
CA LYS A 27 -14.54 0.79 19.19
C LYS A 27 -14.39 1.30 17.76
N THR A 28 -14.08 2.58 17.61
CA THR A 28 -13.78 3.21 16.32
C THR A 28 -12.41 3.88 16.37
N VAL A 29 -11.83 4.11 15.20
CA VAL A 29 -10.53 4.78 15.04
C VAL A 29 -10.68 5.96 14.10
N SER A 30 -10.26 7.13 14.56
CA SER A 30 -10.19 8.34 13.76
C SER A 30 -8.74 8.60 13.35
N TYR A 31 -8.49 8.95 12.11
CA TYR A 31 -7.16 9.32 11.60
C TYR A 31 -7.08 10.84 11.43
N HIS A 32 -5.91 11.44 11.66
CA HIS A 32 -5.76 12.90 11.55
C HIS A 32 -5.88 13.41 10.11
N ASP A 33 -5.05 12.89 9.20
CA ASP A 33 -5.07 13.17 7.77
C ASP A 33 -5.24 11.86 6.99
N LEU A 34 -6.48 11.51 6.68
CA LEU A 34 -6.80 10.26 6.02
C LEU A 34 -6.25 10.20 4.58
N ASP A 35 -6.29 11.33 3.86
CA ASP A 35 -5.84 11.39 2.47
C ASP A 35 -4.32 11.25 2.37
N GLY A 36 -3.58 11.92 3.26
CA GLY A 36 -2.13 11.74 3.39
C GLY A 36 -1.76 10.33 3.82
N LEU A 37 -2.52 9.73 4.75
CA LEU A 37 -2.31 8.34 5.18
C LEU A 37 -2.46 7.37 4.00
N ILE A 38 -3.57 7.45 3.26
CA ILE A 38 -3.84 6.58 2.11
C ILE A 38 -2.73 6.74 1.06
N ARG A 39 -2.32 7.98 0.77
CA ARG A 39 -1.24 8.26 -0.18
C ARG A 39 0.08 7.63 0.26
N THR A 40 0.45 7.79 1.52
CA THR A 40 1.69 7.24 2.08
C THR A 40 1.68 5.72 2.09
N ILE A 41 0.55 5.09 2.41
CA ILE A 41 0.38 3.63 2.31
C ILE A 41 0.55 3.17 0.86
N CYS A 42 -0.08 3.84 -0.09
CA CYS A 42 0.02 3.45 -1.50
C CYS A 42 1.44 3.65 -2.06
N LEU A 43 2.15 4.70 -1.65
CA LEU A 43 3.57 4.87 -1.97
C LEU A 43 4.40 3.70 -1.39
N ALA A 44 4.18 3.35 -0.12
CA ALA A 44 4.85 2.21 0.50
C ALA A 44 4.56 0.89 -0.22
N LEU A 45 3.31 0.65 -0.61
CA LEU A 45 2.92 -0.52 -1.42
C LEU A 45 3.56 -0.50 -2.80
N ALA A 46 3.71 0.67 -3.44
CA ALA A 46 4.35 0.79 -4.73
C ALA A 46 5.85 0.46 -4.66
N HIS A 47 6.53 0.84 -3.57
CA HIS A 47 7.94 0.56 -3.33
C HIS A 47 8.21 -0.79 -2.65
N LYS A 48 7.17 -1.48 -2.16
CA LYS A 48 7.33 -2.71 -1.38
C LYS A 48 8.09 -3.79 -2.18
N PRO A 49 9.10 -4.45 -1.60
CA PRO A 49 9.71 -5.63 -2.20
C PRO A 49 8.75 -6.83 -2.23
N GLY A 50 8.88 -7.63 -3.28
CA GLY A 50 8.04 -8.81 -3.52
C GLY A 50 6.72 -8.47 -4.19
N LYS A 51 5.98 -9.53 -4.55
CA LYS A 51 4.69 -9.41 -5.24
C LYS A 51 3.63 -8.74 -4.36
N LEU A 52 2.76 -7.98 -5.00
CA LEU A 52 1.52 -7.53 -4.40
C LEU A 52 0.63 -8.74 -4.14
N THR A 53 -0.09 -8.69 -3.03
CA THR A 53 -1.26 -9.50 -2.79
C THR A 53 -2.46 -8.91 -3.53
N GLY A 54 -3.53 -9.69 -3.67
CA GLY A 54 -4.75 -9.20 -4.33
C GLY A 54 -5.38 -7.99 -3.62
N ALA A 55 -5.28 -7.92 -2.29
CA ALA A 55 -5.76 -6.79 -1.51
C ALA A 55 -4.93 -5.52 -1.76
N GLU A 56 -3.59 -5.64 -1.79
CA GLU A 56 -2.69 -4.51 -2.06
C GLU A 56 -2.89 -3.98 -3.50
N PHE A 57 -3.04 -4.89 -4.47
CA PHE A 57 -3.34 -4.52 -5.87
C PHE A 57 -4.68 -3.78 -5.99
N ARG A 58 -5.71 -4.27 -5.30
CA ARG A 58 -7.01 -3.58 -5.21
C ARG A 58 -6.86 -2.21 -4.56
N TYR A 59 -6.07 -2.10 -3.50
CA TYR A 59 -5.87 -0.86 -2.76
C TYR A 59 -5.27 0.23 -3.67
N LEU A 60 -4.20 -0.11 -4.40
CA LEU A 60 -3.61 0.79 -5.40
C LEU A 60 -4.61 1.19 -6.49
N ARG A 61 -5.37 0.22 -7.03
CA ARG A 61 -6.39 0.51 -8.05
C ARG A 61 -7.45 1.49 -7.53
N SER A 62 -7.96 1.26 -6.32
CA SER A 62 -8.97 2.11 -5.70
C SER A 62 -8.42 3.51 -5.42
N ALA A 63 -7.17 3.62 -4.97
CA ALA A 63 -6.51 4.92 -4.76
C ALA A 63 -6.30 5.70 -6.07
N LEU A 64 -6.15 5.01 -7.20
CA LEU A 64 -6.15 5.61 -8.54
C LEU A 64 -7.56 5.95 -9.06
N LEU A 65 -8.61 5.69 -8.28
CA LEU A 65 -10.02 5.88 -8.65
C LEU A 65 -10.44 5.10 -9.91
N LEU A 66 -9.78 3.97 -10.19
CA LEU A 66 -10.06 3.14 -11.36
C LEU A 66 -11.04 2.03 -11.00
N SER A 67 -12.09 1.85 -11.82
CA SER A 67 -12.88 0.61 -11.79
C SER A 67 -12.06 -0.59 -12.29
N GLN A 68 -12.48 -1.82 -11.99
CA GLN A 68 -11.85 -3.03 -12.54
C GLN A 68 -11.87 -3.02 -14.08
N LYS A 69 -12.98 -2.57 -14.67
CA LYS A 69 -13.12 -2.36 -16.12
C LYS A 69 -12.14 -1.32 -16.67
N SER A 70 -11.97 -0.19 -15.97
CA SER A 70 -11.07 0.89 -16.39
C SER A 70 -9.61 0.44 -16.34
N LEU A 71 -9.20 -0.24 -15.25
CA LEU A 71 -7.85 -0.80 -15.15
C LEU A 71 -7.61 -1.89 -16.19
N GLY A 72 -8.60 -2.77 -16.42
CA GLY A 72 -8.52 -3.79 -17.46
C GLY A 72 -8.22 -3.19 -18.84
N LYS A 73 -8.98 -2.15 -19.23
CA LYS A 73 -8.72 -1.41 -20.48
C LYS A 73 -7.32 -0.81 -20.53
N LEU A 74 -6.86 -0.18 -19.44
CA LEU A 74 -5.54 0.44 -19.36
C LEU A 74 -4.40 -0.59 -19.51
N LEU A 75 -4.57 -1.78 -18.93
CA LEU A 75 -3.58 -2.86 -18.96
C LEU A 75 -3.75 -3.81 -20.16
N GLY A 76 -4.74 -3.61 -21.03
CA GLY A 76 -5.02 -4.50 -22.16
C GLY A 76 -5.56 -5.88 -21.76
N CYS A 77 -6.26 -5.99 -20.64
CA CYS A 77 -6.87 -7.23 -20.14
C CYS A 77 -8.36 -7.07 -19.79
N THR A 78 -9.01 -8.17 -19.43
CA THR A 78 -10.45 -8.16 -19.10
C THR A 78 -10.72 -7.76 -17.66
N GLU A 79 -11.89 -7.19 -17.39
CA GLU A 79 -12.38 -6.90 -16.04
C GLU A 79 -12.36 -8.14 -15.14
N GLN A 80 -12.73 -9.31 -15.69
CA GLN A 80 -12.72 -10.58 -14.97
C GLN A 80 -11.30 -11.00 -14.57
N SER A 81 -10.28 -10.64 -15.36
CA SER A 81 -8.88 -10.90 -15.02
C SER A 81 -8.47 -10.08 -13.80
N ILE A 82 -8.79 -8.78 -13.79
CA ILE A 82 -8.58 -7.90 -12.62
C ILE A 82 -9.27 -8.48 -11.38
N ALA A 83 -10.56 -8.79 -11.47
CA ALA A 83 -11.33 -9.33 -10.34
C ALA A 83 -10.74 -10.65 -9.80
N LYS A 84 -10.26 -11.52 -10.70
CA LYS A 84 -9.61 -12.78 -10.33
C LYS A 84 -8.28 -12.53 -9.61
N TRP A 85 -7.46 -11.59 -10.08
CA TRP A 85 -6.18 -11.25 -9.45
C TRP A 85 -6.37 -10.67 -8.05
N GLU A 86 -7.33 -9.76 -7.89
CA GLU A 86 -7.65 -9.21 -6.57
C GLU A 86 -8.16 -10.26 -5.58
N LYS A 87 -8.89 -11.27 -6.07
CA LYS A 87 -9.40 -12.36 -5.23
C LYS A 87 -8.34 -13.40 -4.89
N GLN A 88 -7.51 -13.79 -5.86
CA GLN A 88 -6.59 -14.92 -5.73
C GLN A 88 -5.16 -14.52 -5.35
N GLY A 89 -4.79 -13.24 -5.52
CA GLY A 89 -3.42 -12.74 -5.31
C GLY A 89 -2.40 -13.25 -6.34
N ARG A 90 -2.86 -13.82 -7.46
CA ARG A 90 -2.01 -14.32 -8.54
C ARG A 90 -1.93 -13.29 -9.66
N ILE A 91 -1.26 -12.18 -9.38
CA ILE A 91 -1.07 -11.07 -10.33
C ILE A 91 0.15 -11.42 -11.20
N PRO A 92 0.05 -11.30 -12.54
CA PRO A 92 1.23 -11.48 -13.38
C PRO A 92 2.20 -10.31 -13.22
N LYS A 93 3.49 -10.58 -13.47
CA LYS A 93 4.59 -9.66 -13.10
C LYS A 93 4.47 -8.30 -13.80
N ALA A 94 4.00 -8.28 -15.04
CA ALA A 94 3.86 -7.05 -15.81
C ALA A 94 2.80 -6.13 -15.20
N GLU A 95 1.67 -6.67 -14.77
CA GLU A 95 0.55 -5.90 -14.23
C GLU A 95 0.82 -5.42 -12.80
N ASP A 96 1.53 -6.22 -11.99
CA ASP A 96 2.09 -5.78 -10.70
C ASP A 96 3.05 -4.60 -10.91
N PHE A 97 3.95 -4.72 -11.88
CA PHE A 97 4.87 -3.65 -12.24
C PHE A 97 4.15 -2.38 -12.76
N LEU A 98 3.19 -2.53 -13.66
CA LEU A 98 2.50 -1.41 -14.31
C LEU A 98 1.66 -0.61 -13.31
N ILE A 99 0.90 -1.27 -12.42
CA ILE A 99 0.07 -0.54 -11.46
C ILE A 99 0.91 0.30 -10.50
N ARG A 100 2.09 -0.21 -10.08
CA ARG A 100 3.04 0.52 -9.25
C ARG A 100 3.61 1.71 -10.00
N LEU A 101 4.02 1.51 -11.24
CA LEU A 101 4.57 2.57 -12.08
C LEU A 101 3.56 3.70 -12.30
N ILE A 102 2.30 3.36 -12.61
CA ILE A 102 1.20 4.34 -12.78
C ILE A 102 1.03 5.15 -11.49
N TYR A 103 0.99 4.48 -10.34
CA TYR A 103 0.85 5.16 -9.05
C TYR A 103 2.03 6.11 -8.76
N LEU A 104 3.26 5.63 -8.93
CA LEU A 104 4.46 6.43 -8.70
C LEU A 104 4.52 7.66 -9.62
N GLN A 105 4.14 7.52 -10.88
CA GLN A 105 4.10 8.63 -11.83
C GLN A 105 3.09 9.71 -11.45
N GLN A 106 1.93 9.33 -10.91
CA GLN A 106 0.88 10.27 -10.54
C GLN A 106 1.17 11.00 -9.21
N HIS A 107 1.90 10.36 -8.28
CA HIS A 107 1.99 10.82 -6.90
C HIS A 107 3.41 11.20 -6.43
N THR A 108 4.45 11.01 -7.24
CA THR A 108 5.82 11.44 -6.90
C THR A 108 6.05 12.89 -7.32
N VAL A 109 6.34 13.78 -6.38
CA VAL A 109 6.47 15.23 -6.59
C VAL A 109 7.96 15.70 -6.62
N ASN A 110 8.95 14.80 -6.46
CA ASN A 110 10.38 15.18 -6.36
C ASN A 110 11.35 14.17 -7.02
N ASP A 111 12.57 14.61 -7.36
CA ASP A 111 13.66 14.00 -8.18
C ASP A 111 14.16 12.58 -7.81
N LYS A 112 13.53 11.90 -6.85
CA LYS A 112 13.81 10.50 -6.47
C LYS A 112 12.63 9.58 -6.77
N ALA A 113 11.98 9.75 -7.91
CA ALA A 113 11.08 8.72 -8.42
C ALA A 113 11.87 7.43 -8.61
N ALA A 114 11.43 6.33 -7.98
CA ALA A 114 12.00 5.02 -8.26
C ALA A 114 11.93 4.80 -9.76
N THR A 115 13.06 4.44 -10.36
CA THR A 115 13.08 4.15 -11.78
C THR A 115 12.24 2.90 -12.06
N ALA A 116 11.87 2.70 -13.32
CA ALA A 116 11.27 1.45 -13.77
C ALA A 116 12.14 0.24 -13.35
N VAL A 117 13.47 0.38 -13.40
CA VAL A 117 14.41 -0.67 -13.02
C VAL A 117 14.37 -0.93 -11.51
N ASP A 118 14.29 0.10 -10.67
CA ASP A 118 14.20 -0.06 -9.22
C ASP A 118 12.91 -0.77 -8.82
N THR A 119 11.79 -0.39 -9.44
CA THR A 119 10.49 -1.03 -9.22
C THR A 119 10.53 -2.51 -9.60
N LEU A 120 11.14 -2.84 -10.74
CA LEU A 120 11.29 -4.22 -11.20
C LEU A 120 12.16 -5.05 -10.24
N ASN A 121 13.30 -4.48 -9.81
CA ASN A 121 14.21 -5.09 -8.87
C ASN A 121 13.58 -5.31 -7.49
N ALA A 122 12.66 -4.44 -7.06
CA ALA A 122 11.93 -4.61 -5.82
C ALA A 122 10.98 -5.81 -5.89
N ILE A 123 10.24 -5.97 -6.99
CA ILE A 123 9.25 -7.06 -7.18
C ILE A 123 9.90 -8.45 -7.08
N ASP A 124 11.13 -8.60 -7.55
CA ASP A 124 11.83 -9.90 -7.56
C ASP A 124 12.38 -10.34 -6.19
N ARG A 125 12.31 -9.49 -5.17
CA ARG A 125 12.79 -9.81 -3.82
C ARG A 125 11.72 -10.56 -3.04
N VAL A 126 12.02 -11.79 -2.60
CA VAL A 126 11.14 -12.50 -1.65
C VAL A 126 11.38 -11.94 -0.25
N SER A 127 10.37 -11.33 0.34
CA SER A 127 10.47 -10.79 1.69
C SER A 127 9.11 -10.71 2.38
N ASN A 128 9.01 -11.26 3.59
CA ASN A 128 7.91 -10.96 4.50
C ASN A 128 8.21 -9.63 5.19
N ILE A 129 7.57 -8.58 4.71
CA ILE A 129 7.75 -7.23 5.23
C ILE A 129 6.48 -6.71 5.86
N ARG A 130 6.69 -5.85 6.85
CA ARG A 130 5.69 -4.96 7.42
C ARG A 130 5.96 -3.54 6.93
N ILE A 131 4.90 -2.83 6.58
CA ILE A 131 4.91 -1.40 6.30
C ILE A 131 4.51 -0.71 7.59
N ILE A 132 5.43 0.07 8.14
CA ILE A 132 5.18 0.90 9.32
C ILE A 132 4.97 2.31 8.83
N VAL A 133 3.87 2.91 9.25
CA VAL A 133 3.46 4.26 8.86
C VAL A 133 3.43 5.13 10.09
N SER A 134 4.01 6.32 10.00
CA SER A 134 4.09 7.26 11.11
C SER A 134 3.82 8.69 10.64
N GLU A 135 3.19 9.48 11.50
CA GLU A 135 2.95 10.90 11.31
C GLU A 135 4.06 11.69 12.04
N THR A 136 4.74 12.57 11.30
CA THR A 136 5.74 13.52 11.79
C THR A 136 5.41 14.90 11.23
N ASP A 137 5.20 15.91 12.08
CA ASP A 137 4.87 17.28 11.66
C ASP A 137 3.72 17.34 10.64
N HIS A 138 2.63 16.63 10.90
CA HIS A 138 1.46 16.50 10.00
C HIS A 138 1.74 15.89 8.62
N ASN A 139 2.90 15.26 8.44
CA ASN A 139 3.25 14.52 7.24
C ASN A 139 3.39 13.04 7.55
N TRP A 140 2.76 12.20 6.74
CA TRP A 140 2.86 10.75 6.87
C TRP A 140 4.09 10.22 6.14
N THR A 141 4.92 9.49 6.87
CA THR A 141 6.11 8.78 6.37
C THR A 141 5.94 7.28 6.55
N TRP A 142 6.71 6.49 5.79
CA TRP A 142 6.68 5.03 5.86
C TRP A 142 8.08 4.44 5.90
N GLU A 143 8.19 3.28 6.54
CA GLU A 143 9.40 2.45 6.58
C GLU A 143 9.04 0.96 6.43
N LEU A 144 10.00 0.17 5.95
CA LEU A 144 9.84 -1.28 5.80
C LEU A 144 10.59 -2.00 6.92
N ALA A 145 9.89 -2.86 7.64
CA ALA A 145 10.47 -3.74 8.65
C ALA A 145 10.35 -5.20 8.23
N ALA A 146 11.37 -6.02 8.53
CA ALA A 146 11.24 -7.47 8.43
C ALA A 146 10.29 -7.98 9.52
N GLU A 147 9.44 -8.93 9.16
CA GLU A 147 8.54 -9.60 10.12
C GLU A 147 9.36 -10.25 11.26
N GLY A 148 9.06 -9.92 12.53
CA GLY A 148 9.78 -10.41 13.71
C GLY A 148 10.87 -9.49 14.29
N ASN A 149 11.26 -8.40 13.62
CA ASN A 149 12.26 -7.44 14.14
C ASN A 149 11.63 -6.19 14.76
N GLU A 150 10.42 -6.35 15.30
CA GLU A 150 9.48 -5.29 15.67
C GLU A 150 9.92 -4.48 16.90
N GLN A 151 10.69 -5.11 17.80
CA GLN A 151 11.16 -4.50 19.05
C GLN A 151 12.21 -3.40 18.84
N LEU A 152 12.80 -3.27 17.65
CA LEU A 152 13.82 -2.26 17.35
C LEU A 152 13.25 -0.91 16.90
N LEU A 153 11.93 -0.80 16.70
CA LEU A 153 11.26 0.40 16.15
C LEU A 153 10.31 1.09 17.14
N GLU A 154 10.14 0.53 18.33
CA GLU A 154 9.49 1.20 19.47
C GLU A 154 10.46 2.29 20.01
N PRO A 155 10.02 3.54 20.21
CA PRO A 155 10.85 4.53 20.88
C PRO A 155 11.06 4.11 22.34
N ALA A 156 12.29 4.29 22.84
CA ALA A 156 12.66 4.11 24.24
C ALA A 156 11.89 5.04 25.18
#